data_AF-A0A849IR14-F1
#
_entry.id   AF-A0A849IR14-F1
#
_cell.length_a   1.000
_cell.length_b   1.000
_cell.length_c   1.000
_cell.angle_alpha   90.00
_cell.angle_beta   90.00
_cell.angle_gamma   90.00
#
_symmetry.space_group_name_H-M   'P 1'
#
loop_
_entity.id
_entity.type
_entity.pdbx_description
1 polymer ?
#
loop_
_entity_poly.entity_id
_entity_poly.type
_entity_poly.pdbx_seq_one_letter_code
_entity_poly.pdbx_strand_id
1 'polypeptide(L)'
;MATFVFDISTRFSPDSGLIFAATLLLLGAFFASVFAIVTGLVDWSMMVKGSRKRKAATEHMLVQLLALLIFVFAFALRWNQRHIPEAHPLWIVAEGLGVLAVFVGQYLGGKLVYQMAVRVKTSQLQ
;
A
#
# COMPACT_ATOMS: atom_id res chain seq x y z
N MET A 1 6.13 -3.41 3.05
CA MET A 1 6.30 -4.49 4.05
C MET A 1 7.77 -4.65 4.45
N ALA A 2 8.72 -4.70 3.51
CA ALA A 2 10.15 -4.82 3.83
C ALA A 2 10.67 -3.71 4.77
N THR A 3 10.23 -2.46 4.59
CA THR A 3 10.57 -1.33 5.50
C THR A 3 10.26 -1.64 6.96
N PHE A 4 9.06 -2.18 7.25
CA PHE A 4 8.64 -2.57 8.60
C PHE A 4 9.52 -3.65 9.21
N VAL A 5 9.94 -4.63 8.40
CA VAL A 5 10.86 -5.67 8.85
C VAL A 5 12.22 -5.09 9.19
N PHE A 6 12.78 -4.24 8.31
CA PHE A 6 14.08 -3.62 8.52
C PHE A 6 14.08 -2.72 9.77
N ASP A 7 13.04 -1.89 9.92
CA ASP A 7 12.87 -1.02 11.08
C ASP A 7 12.77 -1.82 12.38
N ILE A 8 12.00 -2.90 12.41
CA ILE A 8 11.92 -3.79 13.58
C ILE A 8 13.27 -4.45 13.88
N SER A 9 13.98 -4.92 12.85
CA SER A 9 15.29 -5.56 13.03
C SER A 9 16.28 -4.63 13.74
N THR A 10 16.23 -3.32 13.47
CA THR A 10 17.10 -2.35 14.15
C THR A 10 16.87 -2.24 15.66
N ARG A 11 15.72 -2.69 16.18
CA ARG A 11 15.43 -2.73 17.62
C ARG A 11 16.19 -3.86 18.35
N PHE A 12 16.67 -4.85 17.60
CA PHE A 12 17.45 -5.97 18.13
C PHE A 12 18.94 -5.82 17.80
N SER A 13 19.23 -5.33 16.60
CA SER A 13 20.59 -5.11 16.09
C SER A 13 20.66 -3.72 15.45
N PRO A 14 21.09 -2.68 16.18
CA PRO A 14 21.16 -1.31 15.66
C PRO A 14 22.05 -1.23 14.40
N ASP A 15 21.48 -0.73 13.31
CA ASP A 15 22.15 -0.63 12.01
C ASP A 15 21.55 0.52 11.18
N SER A 16 22.33 1.59 11.01
CA SER A 16 21.96 2.74 10.19
C SER A 16 21.78 2.40 8.70
N GLY A 17 22.43 1.35 8.21
CA GLY A 17 22.28 0.85 6.84
C GLY A 17 20.87 0.29 6.59
N LEU A 18 20.29 -0.41 7.56
CA LEU A 18 18.91 -0.91 7.48
C LEU A 18 17.89 0.25 7.47
N ILE A 19 18.10 1.29 8.28
CA ILE A 19 17.25 2.50 8.28
C ILE A 19 17.33 3.22 6.94
N PHE A 20 18.53 3.36 6.38
CA PHE A 20 18.71 3.98 5.08
C PHE A 20 18.04 3.15 3.96
N ALA A 21 18.23 1.83 3.96
CA ALA A 21 17.57 0.92 3.01
C ALA A 21 16.04 0.98 3.11
N ALA A 22 15.49 0.99 4.33
CA ALA A 22 14.06 1.15 4.58
C ALA A 22 13.53 2.48 4.05
N THR A 23 14.28 3.56 4.22
CA THR A 23 13.96 4.90 3.67
C THR A 23 13.91 4.89 2.14
N LEU A 24 14.89 4.26 1.48
CA LEU A 24 14.90 4.11 0.02
C LEU A 24 13.76 3.22 -0.49
N LEU A 25 13.41 2.16 0.25
CA LEU A 25 12.26 1.31 -0.09
C LEU A 25 10.94 2.07 -0.02
N LEU A 26 10.75 2.94 0.98
CA LEU A 26 9.58 3.81 1.05
C LEU A 26 9.52 4.76 -0.15
N LEU A 27 10.65 5.34 -0.54
CA LEU A 27 10.73 6.23 -1.70
C LEU A 27 10.40 5.49 -3.01
N GLY A 28 10.99 4.32 -3.22
CA GLY A 28 10.69 3.47 -4.38
C GLY A 28 9.22 3.02 -4.42
N ALA A 29 8.69 2.60 -3.27
CA ALA A 29 7.28 2.21 -3.13
C ALA A 29 6.33 3.38 -3.41
N PHE A 30 6.69 4.61 -3.02
CA PHE A 30 5.92 5.81 -3.35
C PHE A 30 5.78 5.99 -4.86
N PHE A 31 6.89 5.97 -5.60
CA PHE A 31 6.84 6.11 -7.06
C PHE A 31 6.07 4.98 -7.75
N ALA A 32 6.27 3.74 -7.30
CA ALA A 32 5.49 2.60 -7.78
C ALA A 32 3.98 2.77 -7.51
N SER A 33 3.62 3.31 -6.34
CA SER A 33 2.23 3.58 -5.96
C SER A 33 1.61 4.70 -6.81
N VAL A 34 2.36 5.77 -7.09
CA VAL A 34 1.92 6.85 -7.98
C VAL A 34 1.61 6.29 -9.36
N PHE A 35 2.49 5.45 -9.91
CA PHE A 35 2.24 4.79 -11.18
C PHE A 35 0.98 3.90 -11.14
N ALA A 36 0.83 3.10 -10.09
CA ALA A 36 -0.34 2.24 -9.91
C ALA A 36 -1.65 3.04 -9.73
N ILE A 37 -1.61 4.21 -9.10
CA ILE A 37 -2.77 5.10 -8.97
C ILE A 37 -3.21 5.60 -10.34
N VAL A 38 -2.26 6.02 -11.17
CA VAL A 38 -2.57 6.50 -12.53
C VAL A 38 -3.25 5.40 -13.34
N THR A 39 -2.67 4.19 -13.38
CA THR A 39 -3.25 3.08 -14.13
C THR A 39 -4.61 2.66 -13.55
N GLY A 40 -4.73 2.55 -12.22
CA GLY A 40 -5.99 2.23 -11.56
C GLY A 40 -7.10 3.26 -11.79
N LEU A 41 -6.76 4.56 -11.86
CA LEU A 41 -7.71 5.62 -12.20
C LEU A 41 -8.21 5.53 -13.64
N VAL A 42 -7.32 5.22 -14.58
CA VAL A 42 -7.70 4.99 -15.99
C VAL A 42 -8.69 3.82 -16.06
N ASP A 43 -8.38 2.68 -15.45
CA ASP A 43 -9.26 1.51 -15.45
C ASP A 43 -10.61 1.81 -14.78
N TRP A 44 -10.60 2.52 -13.64
CA TRP A 44 -11.82 2.92 -12.93
C TRP A 44 -12.69 3.87 -13.74
N SER A 45 -12.09 4.79 -14.51
CA SER A 45 -12.81 5.75 -15.34
C SER A 45 -13.63 5.09 -16.44
N MET A 46 -13.14 3.96 -16.96
CA MET A 46 -13.80 3.15 -17.99
C MET A 46 -14.94 2.27 -17.43
N MET A 47 -15.09 2.16 -16.11
CA MET A 47 -16.14 1.33 -15.50
C MET A 47 -17.52 1.99 -15.55
N VAL A 48 -18.54 1.17 -15.84
CA VAL A 48 -19.96 1.60 -15.83
C VAL A 48 -20.33 2.21 -14.47
N LYS A 49 -20.86 3.43 -14.50
CA LYS A 49 -21.33 4.17 -13.31
C LYS A 49 -22.38 3.36 -12.56
N GLY A 50 -22.33 3.37 -11.23
CA GLY A 50 -23.28 2.66 -10.37
C GLY A 50 -23.12 1.13 -10.30
N SER A 51 -22.29 0.52 -11.14
CA SER A 51 -22.08 -0.93 -11.13
C SER A 51 -21.46 -1.42 -9.82
N ARG A 52 -21.80 -2.65 -9.41
CA ARG A 52 -21.21 -3.30 -8.22
C ARG A 52 -19.68 -3.37 -8.30
N LYS A 53 -19.14 -3.58 -9.50
CA LYS A 53 -17.69 -3.59 -9.77
C LYS A 53 -17.06 -2.25 -9.45
N ARG A 54 -17.67 -1.15 -9.92
CA ARG A 54 -17.16 0.20 -9.66
C ARG A 54 -17.18 0.56 -8.18
N LYS A 55 -18.21 0.15 -7.44
CA LYS A 55 -18.27 0.35 -5.97
C LYS A 55 -17.10 -0.35 -5.26
N ALA A 56 -16.87 -1.63 -5.56
CA ALA A 56 -15.77 -2.39 -4.97
C ALA A 56 -14.39 -1.86 -5.42
N ALA A 57 -14.27 -1.39 -6.66
CA ALA A 57 -13.05 -0.73 -7.14
C ALA A 57 -12.78 0.58 -6.38
N THR A 58 -13.81 1.39 -6.12
CA THR A 58 -13.68 2.60 -5.29
C THR A 58 -13.26 2.26 -3.86
N GLU A 59 -13.87 1.25 -3.22
CA GLU A 59 -13.49 0.81 -1.88
C GLU A 59 -12.02 0.37 -1.83
N HIS A 60 -11.58 -0.44 -2.79
CA HIS A 60 -10.19 -0.85 -2.92
C HIS A 60 -9.25 0.36 -3.08
N MET A 61 -9.58 1.30 -3.98
CA MET A 61 -8.79 2.50 -4.20
C MET A 61 -8.67 3.37 -2.95
N LEU A 62 -9.75 3.56 -2.20
CA LEU A 62 -9.74 4.35 -0.97
C LEU A 62 -8.82 3.73 0.09
N VAL A 63 -8.87 2.40 0.26
CA VAL A 63 -7.97 1.69 1.19
C VAL A 63 -6.51 1.80 0.74
N GLN A 64 -6.23 1.67 -0.56
CA GLN A 64 -4.88 1.82 -1.10
C GLN A 64 -4.35 3.25 -0.95
N LEU A 65 -5.20 4.27 -1.12
CA LEU A 65 -4.84 5.67 -0.91
C LEU A 65 -4.54 5.95 0.57
N LEU A 66 -5.36 5.42 1.49
CA LEU A 66 -5.10 5.50 2.92
C LEU A 66 -3.76 4.85 3.29
N ALA A 67 -3.48 3.66 2.76
CA ALA A 67 -2.20 2.98 2.98
C ALA A 67 -1.02 3.84 2.48
N LEU A 68 -1.13 4.43 1.29
CA LEU A 68 -0.11 5.34 0.75
C LEU A 68 0.12 6.54 1.69
N LEU A 69 -0.95 7.19 2.15
CA LEU A 69 -0.84 8.34 3.06
C LEU A 69 -0.14 7.97 4.38
N ILE A 70 -0.43 6.79 4.93
CA ILE A 70 0.24 6.30 6.15
C ILE A 70 1.74 6.11 5.91
N PHE A 71 2.14 5.52 4.77
CA PHE A 71 3.56 5.34 4.45
C PHE A 71 4.27 6.66 4.13
N VAL A 72 3.59 7.61 3.49
CA VAL A 72 4.11 8.97 3.27
C VAL A 72 4.31 9.68 4.62
N PHE A 73 3.38 9.51 5.56
CA PHE A 73 3.52 10.04 6.90
C PHE A 73 4.71 9.41 7.65
N ALA A 74 4.85 8.08 7.61
CA ALA A 74 6.00 7.38 8.18
C ALA A 74 7.33 7.88 7.58
N PHE A 75 7.39 8.07 6.25
CA PHE A 75 8.53 8.63 5.55
C PHE A 75 8.86 10.07 6.01
N ALA A 76 7.85 10.93 6.13
CA ALA A 76 8.02 12.30 6.58
C ALA A 76 8.57 12.37 8.02
N LEU A 77 8.06 11.53 8.92
CA LEU A 77 8.53 11.44 10.30
C LEU A 77 10.01 11.07 10.39
N ARG A 78 10.51 10.22 9.48
CA ARG A 78 11.90 9.75 9.52
C ARG A 78 12.88 10.60 8.72
N TRP A 79 12.41 11.51 7.86
CA TRP A 79 13.27 12.16 6.86
C TRP A 79 14.54 12.80 7.44
N ASN A 80 14.41 13.48 8.58
CA ASN A 80 15.53 14.16 9.26
C ASN A 80 16.36 13.23 10.15
N GLN A 81 15.90 12.02 10.39
CA GLN A 81 16.49 11.05 11.32
C GLN A 81 16.93 9.77 10.61
N ARG A 82 16.96 9.74 9.28
CA ARG A 82 17.35 8.58 8.45
C ARG A 82 18.78 8.06 8.62
N HIS A 83 19.59 8.71 9.46
CA HIS A 83 20.98 8.34 9.75
C HIS A 83 21.17 7.79 11.17
N ILE A 84 20.09 7.69 11.97
CA ILE A 84 20.17 7.08 13.29
C ILE A 84 20.30 5.55 13.20
N PRO A 85 20.91 4.88 14.19
CA PRO A 85 21.11 3.43 14.14
C PRO A 85 19.85 2.61 14.48
N GLU A 86 18.82 3.22 15.06
CA GLU A 86 17.61 2.52 15.50
C GLU A 86 16.33 3.24 15.07
N ALA A 87 15.34 2.49 14.58
CA ALA A 87 14.04 3.07 14.21
C ALA A 87 13.30 3.62 15.44
N HIS A 88 12.72 4.81 15.28
CA HIS A 88 11.85 5.38 16.30
C HIS A 88 10.53 4.58 16.40
N PRO A 89 10.02 4.27 17.62
CA PRO A 89 8.81 3.45 17.78
C PRO A 89 7.59 3.96 17.01
N LEU A 90 7.46 5.28 16.86
CA LEU A 90 6.37 5.90 16.09
C LEU A 90 6.39 5.49 14.61
N TRP A 91 7.58 5.32 14.00
CA TRP A 91 7.70 4.88 12.61
C TRP A 91 7.19 3.45 12.47
N ILE A 92 7.60 2.56 13.38
CA ILE A 92 7.19 1.16 13.41
C ILE A 92 5.67 1.05 13.57
N VAL A 93 5.05 1.84 14.45
CA VAL A 93 3.59 1.86 14.60
C VAL A 93 2.91 2.32 13.31
N ALA A 94 3.37 3.42 12.70
CA ALA A 94 2.83 3.91 11.44
C ALA A 94 2.97 2.88 10.31
N GLU A 95 4.15 2.28 10.16
CA GLU A 95 4.41 1.24 9.17
C GLU A 95 3.58 -0.03 9.40
N GLY A 96 3.37 -0.42 10.66
CA GLY A 96 2.49 -1.52 11.04
C GLY A 96 1.03 -1.26 10.63
N LEU A 97 0.52 -0.05 10.88
CA LEU A 97 -0.81 0.36 10.41
C LEU A 97 -0.89 0.39 8.88
N GLY A 98 0.15 0.87 8.21
CA GLY A 98 0.25 0.85 6.75
C GLY A 98 0.25 -0.57 6.18
N VAL A 99 0.96 -1.49 6.84
CA VAL A 99 0.97 -2.93 6.50
C VAL A 99 -0.43 -3.53 6.62
N LEU A 100 -1.16 -3.24 7.70
CA LEU A 100 -2.54 -3.71 7.87
C LEU A 100 -3.47 -3.15 6.77
N ALA A 101 -3.36 -1.87 6.44
CA ALA A 101 -4.12 -1.26 5.36
C ALA A 101 -3.81 -1.91 4.01
N VAL A 102 -2.55 -2.20 3.72
CA VAL A 102 -2.15 -2.93 2.50
C VAL A 102 -2.78 -4.31 2.46
N PHE A 103 -2.79 -5.08 3.56
CA PHE A 103 -3.44 -6.40 3.59
C PHE A 103 -4.94 -6.32 3.27
N VAL A 104 -5.66 -5.37 3.85
CA VAL A 104 -7.07 -5.12 3.53
C VAL A 104 -7.23 -4.76 2.05
N GLY A 105 -6.36 -3.91 1.53
CA GLY A 105 -6.31 -3.54 0.12
C GLY A 105 -6.10 -4.76 -0.79
N GLN A 106 -5.15 -5.64 -0.48
CA GLN A 106 -4.88 -6.85 -1.24
C GLN A 106 -6.06 -7.82 -1.24
N TYR A 107 -6.74 -7.97 -0.10
CA TYR A 107 -7.96 -8.77 -0.03
C TYR A 107 -9.07 -8.23 -0.96
N LEU A 108 -9.32 -6.92 -0.94
CA LEU A 108 -10.30 -6.29 -1.82
C LEU A 108 -9.89 -6.39 -3.30
N GLY A 109 -8.61 -6.23 -3.61
CA GLY A 109 -8.07 -6.39 -4.97
C GLY A 109 -8.25 -7.82 -5.49
N GLY A 110 -7.92 -8.82 -4.68
CA GLY A 110 -8.16 -10.23 -5.00
C GLY A 110 -9.64 -10.51 -5.25
N LYS A 111 -10.55 -9.93 -4.46
CA LYS A 111 -12.00 -10.05 -4.66
C LYS A 111 -12.43 -9.52 -6.03
N LEU A 112 -11.90 -8.38 -6.48
CA LEU A 112 -12.18 -7.80 -7.80
C LEU A 112 -11.76 -8.75 -8.92
N VAL A 113 -10.55 -9.30 -8.83
CA VAL A 113 -10.00 -10.21 -9.86
C VAL A 113 -10.73 -11.56 -9.85
N TYR A 114 -10.74 -12.26 -8.73
CA TYR A 114 -11.20 -13.66 -8.70
C TYR A 114 -12.73 -13.80 -8.67
N GLN A 115 -13.46 -12.88 -8.04
CA GLN A 115 -14.92 -13.03 -7.90
C GLN A 115 -15.69 -12.25 -8.97
N MET A 116 -15.19 -11.09 -9.39
CA MET A 116 -15.93 -10.19 -10.29
C MET A 116 -15.50 -10.26 -11.75
N ALA A 117 -14.25 -10.65 -12.06
CA ALA A 117 -13.84 -10.88 -13.44
C ALA A 117 -14.42 -12.20 -13.99
N VAL A 118 -14.48 -13.26 -13.18
CA VAL A 118 -14.98 -14.58 -13.59
C VAL A 118 -16.49 -14.57 -13.89
N ARG A 119 -17.29 -13.84 -13.09
CA ARG A 119 -18.76 -13.81 -13.23
C ARG A 119 -19.28 -13.17 -14.53
N VAL A 120 -18.48 -12.37 -15.24
CA VAL A 120 -18.94 -11.76 -16.50
C VAL A 120 -18.98 -12.75 -17.65
N LYS A 121 -18.26 -13.88 -17.58
CA LYS A 121 -18.36 -14.92 -18.61
C LYS A 121 -19.56 -15.84 -18.45
N THR A 122 -20.16 -15.93 -17.27
CA THR A 122 -21.22 -16.93 -17.00
C THR A 122 -22.63 -16.40 -17.24
N SER A 123 -22.84 -15.07 -17.35
CA SER A 123 -24.17 -14.48 -17.52
C SER A 123 -24.54 -14.17 -18.99
N GLN A 124 -23.84 -14.74 -19.96
CA GLN A 124 -24.11 -14.59 -21.40
C GLN A 124 -24.58 -15.91 -22.05
N LEU A 125 -24.97 -16.90 -21.23
CA LEU A 125 -25.44 -18.22 -21.68
C LEU A 125 -26.85 -18.58 -21.17
N GLN A 126 -27.69 -17.59 -20.88
CA GLN A 126 -29.11 -17.76 -20.60
C GLN A 126 -29.89 -16.66 -21.30
#